data_AF-A0A640VPQ0-F1
#
_entry.id   AF-A0A640VPQ0-F1
#
_cell.length_a   1.000
_cell.length_b   1.000
_cell.length_c   1.000
_cell.angle_alpha   90.00
_cell.angle_beta   90.00
_cell.angle_gamma   90.00
#
_symmetry.space_group_name_H-M   'P 1'
#
loop_
_entity.id
_entity.type
_entity.pdbx_description
1 polymer ?
#
loop_
_entity_poly.entity_id
_entity_poly.type
_entity_poly.pdbx_seq_one_letter_code
_entity_poly.pdbx_strand_id
1 'polypeptide(L)'
;MTAHLSMGQQSETLLVDATMKTQIIWPMAALLTLGACVESGTGTPIRNLPEEVVAMAAPNQDLSSVRIKEEDGCYWYRHSGPVETTLLPLRNKAGSPICTKPPSE
;
A
#
# COMPACT_ATOMS: atom_id res chain seq x y z
N MET A 1 21.95 -60.71 -9.51
CA MET A 1 22.94 -59.61 -9.51
C MET A 1 22.21 -58.33 -9.90
N THR A 2 22.32 -57.29 -9.05
CA THR A 2 22.04 -55.85 -9.29
C THR A 2 20.66 -55.42 -9.81
N ALA A 3 19.97 -54.37 -9.35
CA ALA A 3 20.02 -53.41 -8.24
C ALA A 3 18.68 -52.63 -8.34
N HIS A 4 17.85 -52.52 -7.30
CA HIS A 4 17.78 -51.44 -6.30
C HIS A 4 17.02 -50.15 -6.74
N LEU A 5 16.26 -49.57 -5.78
CA LEU A 5 15.58 -48.25 -5.72
C LEU A 5 14.16 -48.15 -6.33
N SER A 6 13.20 -47.41 -5.79
CA SER A 6 13.10 -46.58 -4.57
C SER A 6 11.69 -45.97 -4.55
N MET A 7 11.02 -46.08 -3.39
CA MET A 7 10.14 -45.11 -2.73
C MET A 7 9.13 -44.28 -3.55
N GLY A 8 7.86 -44.45 -3.15
CA GLY A 8 7.13 -43.32 -2.55
C GLY A 8 6.07 -42.65 -3.41
N GLN A 9 4.87 -43.23 -3.47
CA GLN A 9 3.66 -42.46 -3.71
C GLN A 9 2.43 -43.28 -3.31
N GLN A 10 1.49 -42.64 -2.59
CA GLN A 10 0.06 -42.98 -2.45
C GLN A 10 -0.40 -43.56 -1.11
N SER A 11 -1.59 -43.11 -0.71
CA SER A 11 -2.32 -43.37 0.54
C SER A 11 -1.81 -42.45 1.65
N GLU A 12 -2.60 -41.58 2.27
CA GLU A 12 -3.72 -41.93 3.12
C GLU A 12 -4.71 -40.74 3.22
N THR A 13 -5.75 -40.74 2.38
CA THR A 13 -7.06 -40.16 2.72
C THR A 13 -7.83 -41.18 3.54
N LEU A 14 -8.59 -40.70 4.53
CA LEU A 14 -9.51 -41.43 5.43
C LEU A 14 -8.84 -42.05 6.66
N LEU A 15 -8.76 -41.27 7.74
CA LEU A 15 -9.15 -41.74 9.08
C LEU A 15 -9.61 -40.51 9.88
N VAL A 16 -10.80 -40.05 9.50
CA VAL A 16 -11.74 -39.41 10.41
C VAL A 16 -12.34 -40.54 11.25
N ASP A 17 -12.01 -40.65 12.53
CA ASP A 17 -12.99 -40.93 13.60
C ASP A 17 -12.35 -40.86 15.00
N ALA A 18 -13.20 -40.54 15.96
CA ALA A 18 -12.89 -39.83 17.19
C ALA A 18 -12.38 -40.70 18.36
N THR A 19 -11.61 -40.09 19.28
CA THR A 19 -11.73 -40.26 20.75
C THR A 19 -10.68 -39.35 21.41
N MET A 20 -11.10 -38.19 21.93
CA MET A 20 -11.49 -37.96 23.32
C MET A 20 -10.27 -37.81 24.26
N LYS A 21 -10.18 -36.60 24.81
CA LYS A 21 -9.33 -36.16 25.93
C LYS A 21 -7.92 -35.71 25.52
N THR A 22 -7.64 -34.44 25.81
CA THR A 22 -6.32 -33.80 25.84
C THR A 22 -5.94 -33.03 24.57
N GLN A 23 -5.82 -31.72 24.79
CA GLN A 23 -5.24 -30.67 23.94
C GLN A 23 -6.24 -29.92 23.06
N ILE A 24 -7.05 -29.14 23.77
CA ILE A 24 -7.56 -27.82 23.40
C ILE A 24 -6.39 -26.91 22.95
N ILE A 25 -5.74 -27.23 21.82
CA ILE A 25 -4.69 -26.42 21.20
C ILE A 25 -4.83 -26.52 19.68
N TRP A 26 -6.01 -26.30 19.08
CA TRP A 26 -6.07 -26.20 17.62
C TRP A 26 -7.28 -25.51 16.97
N PRO A 27 -7.71 -24.34 17.46
CA PRO A 27 -7.92 -23.29 16.45
C PRO A 27 -7.53 -21.91 16.97
N MET A 28 -6.29 -21.76 17.47
CA MET A 28 -5.75 -20.44 17.84
C MET A 28 -4.56 -20.00 16.98
N ALA A 29 -4.40 -20.61 15.79
CA ALA A 29 -3.29 -20.31 14.88
C ALA A 29 -3.74 -19.67 13.54
N ALA A 30 -5.04 -19.35 13.38
CA ALA A 30 -5.60 -18.95 12.08
C ALA A 30 -6.08 -17.49 11.99
N LEU A 31 -5.72 -16.60 12.92
CA LEU A 31 -6.31 -15.25 13.01
C LEU A 31 -5.33 -14.07 12.88
N LEU A 32 -4.09 -14.26 12.39
CA LEU A 32 -3.04 -13.23 12.45
C LEU A 32 -2.48 -12.73 11.11
N THR A 33 -3.20 -12.81 9.99
CA THR A 33 -2.67 -12.35 8.69
C THR A 33 -3.43 -11.18 8.08
N LEU A 34 -3.44 -10.00 8.71
CA LEU A 34 -3.74 -8.75 8.02
C LEU A 34 -2.62 -7.73 8.26
N GLY A 35 -1.60 -7.77 7.38
CA GLY A 35 -0.68 -6.65 7.19
C GLY A 35 -0.87 -6.11 5.78
N ALA A 36 -1.54 -4.96 5.63
CA ALA A 36 -1.54 -4.20 4.38
C ALA A 36 -0.53 -3.05 4.52
N CYS A 37 0.57 -3.10 3.76
CA CYS A 37 1.42 -1.93 3.60
C CYS A 37 0.74 -0.92 2.68
N VAL A 38 0.69 0.35 3.09
CA VAL A 38 0.32 1.45 2.20
C VAL A 38 1.57 1.93 1.46
N GLU A 39 1.57 1.77 0.14
CA GLU A 39 2.65 2.22 -0.74
C GLU A 39 2.63 3.75 -0.84
N SER A 40 3.79 4.38 -0.71
CA SER A 40 3.90 5.83 -0.75
C SER A 40 3.95 6.35 -2.19
N GLY A 41 2.79 6.63 -2.78
CA GLY A 41 2.55 7.50 -3.95
C GLY A 41 3.57 7.42 -5.09
N THR A 42 3.30 6.59 -6.09
CA THR A 42 4.07 6.39 -7.33
C THR A 42 3.81 7.46 -8.39
N GLY A 43 4.14 8.73 -8.11
CA GLY A 43 4.00 9.81 -9.11
C GLY A 43 5.34 10.26 -9.70
N THR A 44 5.39 10.52 -11.01
CA THR A 44 6.51 11.24 -11.63
C THR A 44 6.34 12.75 -11.42
N PRO A 45 7.43 13.51 -11.14
CA PRO A 45 7.35 14.96 -11.03
C PRO A 45 6.90 15.60 -12.36
N ILE A 46 5.99 16.56 -12.27
CA ILE A 46 5.47 17.32 -13.40
C ILE A 46 6.49 18.40 -13.75
N ARG A 47 7.05 18.34 -14.97
CA ARG A 47 8.04 19.32 -15.44
C ARG A 47 7.47 20.73 -15.57
N ASN A 48 6.26 20.83 -16.11
CA ASN A 48 5.60 22.10 -16.40
C ASN A 48 4.24 22.11 -15.70
N LEU A 49 4.21 22.65 -14.49
CA LEU A 49 2.99 22.72 -13.70
C LEU A 49 2.03 23.74 -14.35
N PRO A 50 0.72 23.42 -14.51
CA PRO A 50 -0.24 24.35 -15.08
C PRO A 50 -0.29 25.67 -14.30
N GLU A 51 -0.37 26.79 -15.00
CA GLU A 51 -0.36 28.13 -14.39
C GLU A 51 -1.52 28.34 -13.41
N GLU A 52 -2.68 27.74 -13.69
CA GLU A 52 -3.84 27.76 -12.78
C GLU A 52 -3.51 27.14 -11.41
N VAL A 53 -2.81 25.99 -11.41
CA VAL A 53 -2.40 25.30 -10.18
C VAL A 53 -1.38 26.15 -9.41
N VAL A 54 -0.45 26.79 -10.11
CA VAL A 54 0.54 27.71 -9.53
C VAL A 54 -0.15 28.91 -8.87
N ALA A 55 -1.14 29.51 -9.53
CA ALA A 55 -1.88 30.65 -9.03
C ALA A 55 -2.77 30.31 -7.80
N MET A 56 -3.29 29.09 -7.75
CA MET A 56 -4.12 28.59 -6.66
C MET A 56 -3.34 28.15 -5.42
N ALA A 57 -2.12 27.67 -5.60
CA ALA A 57 -1.31 27.10 -4.52
C ALA A 57 -1.10 28.11 -3.37
N ALA A 58 -1.22 27.63 -2.14
CA ALA A 58 -0.82 28.37 -0.96
C ALA A 58 0.72 28.58 -0.94
N PRO A 59 1.21 29.66 -0.31
CA PRO A 59 2.65 29.93 -0.21
C PRO A 59 3.39 28.83 0.56
N ASN A 60 4.72 28.80 0.41
CA ASN A 60 5.65 27.89 1.13
C ASN A 60 5.46 26.39 0.82
N GLN A 61 4.93 26.05 -0.35
CA GLN A 61 4.90 24.69 -0.88
C GLN A 61 5.90 24.57 -2.03
N ASP A 62 6.57 23.42 -2.14
CA ASP A 62 7.55 23.20 -3.19
C ASP A 62 6.86 22.83 -4.52
N LEU A 63 6.73 23.80 -5.41
CA LEU A 63 6.10 23.59 -6.72
C LEU A 63 7.00 22.83 -7.72
N SER A 64 8.28 22.62 -7.39
CA SER A 64 9.24 21.95 -8.29
C SER A 64 9.21 20.42 -8.20
N SER A 65 8.62 19.87 -7.13
CA SER A 65 8.50 18.43 -6.89
C SER A 65 7.07 17.90 -7.02
N VAL A 66 6.16 18.72 -7.58
CA VAL A 66 4.74 18.38 -7.67
C VAL A 66 4.52 17.18 -8.59
N ARG A 67 3.68 16.26 -8.14
CA ARG A 67 3.23 15.07 -8.86
C ARG A 67 1.75 14.81 -8.59
N ILE A 68 1.10 14.02 -9.43
CA ILE A 68 -0.25 13.54 -9.14
C ILE A 68 -0.14 12.18 -8.46
N LYS A 69 -0.87 11.98 -7.36
CA LYS A 69 -0.99 10.66 -6.72
C LYS A 69 -2.18 9.93 -7.33
N GLU A 70 -1.96 8.74 -7.85
CA GLU A 70 -3.00 7.98 -8.57
C GLU A 70 -4.18 7.57 -7.66
N GLU A 71 -3.91 7.38 -6.36
CA GLU A 71 -4.90 6.97 -5.35
C GLU A 71 -6.04 7.99 -5.17
N ASP A 72 -5.73 9.29 -5.22
CA ASP A 72 -6.69 10.37 -4.98
C ASP A 72 -6.85 11.34 -6.17
N GLY A 73 -5.98 11.25 -7.18
CA GLY A 73 -5.99 12.15 -8.34
C GLY A 73 -5.61 13.60 -8.00
N CYS A 74 -5.06 13.84 -6.82
CA CYS A 74 -4.67 15.16 -6.34
C CYS A 74 -3.19 15.45 -6.58
N TYR A 75 -2.85 16.73 -6.57
CA TYR A 75 -1.47 17.18 -6.61
C TYR A 75 -0.83 17.01 -5.23
N TRP A 76 0.37 16.45 -5.20
CA TRP A 76 1.20 16.24 -4.03
C TRP A 76 2.60 16.75 -4.30
N TYR A 77 3.26 17.30 -3.28
CA TYR A 77 4.65 17.73 -3.38
C TYR A 77 5.51 17.03 -2.32
N ARG A 78 6.82 17.01 -2.55
CA ARG A 78 7.77 16.45 -1.60
C ARG A 78 8.16 17.52 -0.57
N HIS A 79 7.86 17.25 0.69
CA HIS A 79 8.32 18.05 1.81
C HIS A 79 9.51 17.35 2.48
N SER A 80 10.69 17.98 2.43
CA SER A 80 11.88 17.51 3.12
C SER A 80 12.08 18.31 4.40
N GLY A 81 11.74 17.70 5.53
CA GLY A 81 11.94 18.24 6.87
C GLY A 81 13.16 17.61 7.58
N PRO A 82 13.50 18.08 8.79
CA PRO A 82 14.64 17.56 9.55
C PRO A 82 14.52 16.08 9.93
N VAL A 83 13.28 15.63 10.13
CA VAL A 83 12.99 14.27 10.59
C VAL A 83 12.78 13.33 9.41
N GLU A 84 12.01 13.76 8.41
CA GLU A 84 11.60 12.91 7.29
C GLU A 84 11.43 13.69 5.99
N THR A 85 11.53 12.94 4.90
CA THR A 85 11.02 13.38 3.60
C THR A 85 9.69 12.68 3.36
N THR A 86 8.63 13.48 3.28
CA THR A 86 7.26 12.99 3.12
C THR A 86 6.58 13.64 1.92
N LEU A 87 5.52 13.02 1.44
CA LEU A 87 4.63 13.66 0.48
C LEU A 87 3.51 14.35 1.24
N LEU A 88 3.23 15.59 0.87
CA LEU A 88 2.09 16.34 1.38
C LEU A 88 1.17 16.75 0.22
N PRO A 89 -0.14 16.81 0.45
CA PRO A 89 -1.06 17.31 -0.56
C PRO A 89 -0.74 18.77 -0.86
N LEU A 90 -0.75 19.15 -2.13
CA LEU A 90 -0.67 20.53 -2.55
C LEU A 90 -2.01 21.21 -2.26
N ARG A 91 -2.00 22.24 -1.42
CA ARG A 91 -3.21 22.89 -0.92
C ARG A 91 -3.37 24.29 -1.52
N ASN A 92 -4.62 24.69 -1.73
CA ASN A 92 -4.96 26.06 -2.08
C ASN A 92 -4.89 26.98 -0.85
N LYS A 93 -5.09 28.29 -1.05
CA LYS A 93 -5.10 29.30 0.03
C LYS A 93 -6.16 29.06 1.11
N ALA A 94 -7.23 28.32 0.81
CA ALA A 94 -8.26 27.92 1.78
C ALA A 94 -7.90 26.62 2.53
N GLY A 95 -6.79 25.97 2.20
CA GLY A 95 -6.35 24.72 2.80
C GLY A 95 -6.98 23.46 2.21
N SER A 96 -7.75 23.55 1.12
CA SER A 96 -8.26 22.36 0.42
C SER A 96 -7.22 21.78 -0.54
N PRO A 97 -7.15 20.46 -0.73
CA PRO A 97 -6.28 19.86 -1.74
C PRO A 97 -6.68 20.32 -3.15
N ILE A 98 -5.70 20.45 -4.04
CA ILE A 98 -5.92 20.75 -5.46
C ILE A 98 -5.90 19.42 -6.22
N CYS A 99 -6.93 19.13 -7.02
CA CYS A 99 -7.09 17.84 -7.69
C CYS A 99 -7.45 17.98 -9.17
N THR A 100 -7.11 16.97 -9.97
CA THR A 100 -7.34 16.97 -11.43
C THR A 100 -8.77 16.56 -11.82
N LYS A 101 -9.51 15.96 -10.89
CA LYS A 101 -10.91 15.57 -11.00
C LYS A 101 -11.60 15.91 -9.67
N PRO A 102 -12.91 16.21 -9.64
CA PRO A 102 -13.64 16.14 -8.38
C PRO A 102 -13.46 14.72 -7.80
N PRO A 103 -13.32 14.56 -6.47
CA PRO A 103 -13.23 13.24 -5.86
C PRO A 103 -14.39 12.37 -6.36
N SER A 104 -14.07 11.18 -6.85
CA SER A 104 -15.11 10.20 -7.23
C SER A 104 -15.70 9.70 -5.91
N GLU A 105 -16.97 10.00 -5.69
CA GLU A 105 -17.74 9.54 -4.52
C GLU A 105 -18.04 8.04 -4.59
#